data_AF-A0A929Y356-F1
#
_entry.id   AF-A0A929Y356-F1
#
_cell.length_a   1.000
_cell.length_b   1.000
_cell.length_c   1.000
_cell.angle_alpha   90.00
_cell.angle_beta   90.00
_cell.angle_gamma   90.00
#
_symmetry.space_group_name_H-M   'P 1'
#
loop_
_entity.id
_entity.type
_entity.pdbx_description
1 polymer ?
#
loop_
_entity_poly.entity_id
_entity_poly.type
_entity_poly.pdbx_seq_one_letter_code
_entity_poly.pdbx_strand_id
1 'polypeptide(L)'
;MNAENKDSCSQRDSAEREGYVRAHRSFNRIWKERDSAEPDILGKILDKDNLNRAYKRVKANKGAPGIDGMTTRDALPWLKEHQNELIARIRSGHYTP
;
A
#
# COMPACT_ATOMS: atom_id res chain seq x y z
N MET A 1 7.44 28.94 -47.36
CA MET A 1 6.65 28.49 -46.20
C MET A 1 6.54 26.99 -46.26
N ASN A 2 7.17 26.27 -45.33
CA ASN A 2 6.65 25.12 -44.58
C ASN A 2 7.85 24.38 -43.96
N ALA A 3 7.99 24.57 -42.66
CA ALA A 3 9.01 23.98 -41.82
C ALA A 3 8.72 22.48 -41.62
N GLU A 4 9.74 21.65 -41.82
CA GLU A 4 9.71 20.22 -41.53
C GLU A 4 9.63 20.03 -40.00
N ASN A 5 8.53 19.44 -39.54
CA ASN A 5 8.26 19.19 -38.14
C ASN A 5 9.02 17.94 -37.68
N LYS A 6 9.85 18.12 -36.63
CA LYS A 6 10.49 17.05 -35.86
C LYS A 6 9.45 16.39 -34.96
N ASP A 7 8.78 15.36 -35.45
CA ASP A 7 8.03 14.44 -34.59
C ASP A 7 8.73 13.09 -34.55
N SER A 8 9.77 13.05 -33.73
CA SER A 8 10.32 11.83 -33.18
C SER A 8 9.27 11.17 -32.28
N CYS A 9 8.60 10.14 -32.78
CA CYS A 9 8.07 9.08 -31.92
C CYS A 9 7.82 7.84 -32.77
N SER A 10 8.85 6.99 -32.91
CA SER A 10 8.62 5.64 -33.39
C SER A 10 7.85 4.91 -32.31
N GLN A 11 6.58 4.68 -32.59
CA GLN A 11 5.67 3.91 -31.79
C GLN A 11 6.13 2.45 -31.79
N ARG A 12 6.08 1.83 -30.59
CA ARG A 12 5.95 0.38 -30.32
C ARG A 12 7.25 -0.43 -30.28
N ASP A 13 7.88 -0.45 -29.11
CA ASP A 13 8.49 -1.69 -28.61
C ASP A 13 7.53 -2.33 -27.61
N SER A 14 6.74 -3.27 -28.13
CA SER A 14 5.91 -4.18 -27.36
C SER A 14 6.81 -5.06 -26.50
N ALA A 15 7.05 -4.67 -25.24
CA ALA A 15 7.48 -5.62 -24.23
C ALA A 15 6.26 -6.44 -23.80
N GLU A 16 5.92 -7.46 -24.58
CA GLU A 16 5.01 -8.51 -24.16
C GLU A 16 5.57 -9.13 -22.88
N ARG A 17 5.01 -8.75 -21.73
CA ARG A 17 5.23 -9.49 -20.49
C ARG A 17 4.39 -10.75 -20.60
N GLU A 18 5.04 -11.84 -20.99
CA GLU A 18 4.55 -13.20 -20.73
C GLU A 18 3.95 -13.27 -19.33
N GLY A 19 2.78 -13.91 -19.26
CA GLY A 19 1.79 -13.78 -18.21
C GLY A 19 2.38 -13.56 -16.83
N TYR A 20 1.98 -12.45 -16.20
CA TYR A 20 2.04 -12.31 -14.76
C TYR A 20 1.14 -13.42 -14.18
N VAL A 21 1.73 -14.60 -13.95
CA VAL A 21 1.12 -15.67 -13.17
C VAL A 21 1.05 -15.10 -11.76
N ARG A 22 -0.04 -14.38 -11.50
CA ARG A 22 -0.38 -13.88 -10.19
C ARG A 22 -0.49 -15.14 -9.33
N ALA A 23 0.54 -15.43 -8.54
CA ALA A 23 0.43 -16.36 -7.44
C ALA A 23 -0.60 -15.75 -6.50
N HIS A 24 -1.88 -16.03 -6.76
CA HIS A 24 -3.01 -15.51 -6.00
C HIS A 24 -3.04 -16.31 -4.69
N ARG A 25 -2.02 -16.12 -3.84
CA ARG A 25 -2.23 -16.36 -2.42
C ARG A 25 -3.29 -15.35 -2.03
N SER A 26 -4.50 -15.84 -1.78
CA SER A 26 -5.55 -15.00 -1.21
C SER A 26 -4.99 -14.36 0.06
N PHE A 27 -5.31 -13.09 0.29
CA PHE A 27 -4.92 -12.38 1.50
C PHE A 27 -5.21 -13.23 2.74
N ASN A 28 -6.37 -13.89 2.77
CA ASN A 28 -6.80 -14.83 3.81
C ASN A 28 -5.85 -16.03 4.01
N ARG A 29 -5.20 -16.54 2.94
CA ARG A 29 -4.24 -17.65 3.03
C ARG A 29 -2.91 -17.19 3.66
N ILE A 30 -2.48 -15.96 3.36
CA ILE A 30 -1.28 -15.35 3.98
C ILE A 30 -1.47 -15.22 5.49
N TRP A 31 -2.65 -14.78 5.94
CA TRP A 31 -2.95 -14.67 7.37
C TRP A 31 -3.02 -16.02 8.09
N LYS A 32 -3.48 -17.09 7.41
CA LYS A 32 -3.53 -18.45 7.98
C LYS A 32 -2.16 -19.10 8.17
N GLU A 33 -1.15 -18.70 7.38
CA GLU A 33 0.19 -19.29 7.42
C GLU A 33 1.14 -18.56 8.40
N ARG A 34 0.68 -17.46 9.03
CA ARG A 34 1.47 -16.50 9.85
C ARG A 34 2.06 -17.10 11.13
N ASP A 35 1.45 -18.15 11.69
CA ASP A 35 1.86 -18.71 12.99
C ASP A 35 3.09 -19.65 12.91
N SER A 36 3.70 -19.76 11.72
CA SER A 36 4.83 -20.63 11.45
C SER A 36 6.17 -19.95 11.80
N ALA A 37 6.49 -19.87 13.08
CA ALA A 37 7.86 -19.80 13.63
C ALA A 37 8.77 -18.56 13.39
N GLU A 38 8.29 -17.44 12.86
CA GLU A 38 9.08 -16.18 12.89
C GLU A 38 8.96 -15.46 14.26
N PRO A 39 9.96 -14.66 14.69
CA PRO A 39 9.78 -13.70 15.78
C PRO A 39 8.53 -12.84 15.51
N ASP A 40 7.84 -12.32 16.54
CA ASP A 40 6.58 -11.57 16.40
C ASP A 40 6.72 -10.28 15.55
N ILE A 41 6.83 -10.45 14.23
CA ILE A 41 7.02 -9.40 13.23
C ILE A 41 5.74 -8.58 13.16
N LEU A 42 4.58 -9.21 13.31
CA LEU A 42 3.34 -8.47 13.36
C LEU A 42 3.30 -7.52 14.57
N GLY A 43 3.73 -7.99 15.75
CA GLY A 43 3.91 -7.14 16.92
C GLY A 43 4.83 -5.95 16.63
N LYS A 44 5.95 -6.17 15.94
CA LYS A 44 6.87 -5.09 15.54
C LYS A 44 6.27 -4.13 14.50
N ILE A 45 5.45 -4.62 13.57
CA ILE A 45 4.76 -3.79 12.58
C ILE A 45 3.72 -2.90 13.26
N LEU A 46 2.97 -3.46 14.21
CA LEU A 46 1.91 -2.78 14.96
C LEU A 46 2.42 -2.01 16.18
N ASP A 47 3.73 -1.98 16.39
CA ASP A 47 4.36 -1.21 17.44
C ASP A 47 4.07 0.29 17.26
N LYS A 48 3.76 0.97 18.37
CA LYS A 48 3.36 2.39 18.38
C LYS A 48 4.42 3.29 17.75
N ASP A 49 5.71 3.02 18.01
CA ASP A 49 6.78 3.84 17.46
C ASP A 49 6.96 3.60 15.97
N ASN A 50 6.80 2.35 15.53
CA ASN A 50 6.79 2.03 14.10
C ASN A 50 5.63 2.70 13.36
N LEU A 51 4.39 2.62 13.89
CA LEU A 51 3.22 3.27 13.30
C LEU A 51 3.38 4.79 13.21
N ASN A 52 3.93 5.43 14.25
CA ASN A 52 4.23 6.86 14.25
C ASN A 52 5.28 7.23 13.18
N ARG A 53 6.32 6.41 13.01
CA ARG A 53 7.33 6.60 11.96
C ARG A 53 6.72 6.44 10.56
N ALA A 54 5.84 5.46 10.38
CA ALA A 54 5.12 5.23 9.12
C ALA A 54 4.25 6.44 8.76
N TYR A 55 3.43 6.93 9.70
CA TYR A 55 2.58 8.10 9.49
C TYR A 55 3.40 9.34 9.08
N LYS A 56 4.52 9.61 9.77
CA LYS A 56 5.40 10.74 9.43
C LYS A 56 5.92 10.67 8.00
N ARG A 57 6.29 9.47 7.52
CA ARG A 57 6.73 9.26 6.13
C ARG A 57 5.60 9.48 5.13
N VAL A 58 4.41 8.92 5.38
CA VAL A 58 3.23 9.12 4.51
C VAL A 58 2.90 10.61 4.38
N LYS A 59 2.92 11.34 5.50
CA LYS A 59 2.72 12.79 5.51
C LYS A 59 3.81 13.54 4.72
N ALA A 60 5.06 13.11 4.82
CA ALA A 60 6.19 13.73 4.09
C ALA A 60 6.13 13.49 2.58
N ASN A 61 5.60 12.33 2.15
CA ASN A 61 5.50 11.95 0.74
C ASN A 61 4.46 12.78 -0.03
N LYS A 62 3.49 13.41 0.66
CA LYS A 62 2.50 14.34 0.06
C LYS A 62 1.80 13.79 -1.19
N GLY A 63 1.52 12.48 -1.23
CA GLY A 63 0.84 11.84 -2.35
C GLY A 63 -0.60 12.31 -2.53
N ALA A 64 -1.16 12.05 -3.72
CA ALA A 64 -2.57 12.24 -3.99
C ALA A 64 -3.43 11.27 -3.15
N PRO A 65 -4.67 11.65 -2.77
CA PRO A 65 -5.61 10.77 -2.07
C PRO A 65 -5.92 9.50 -2.85
N GLY A 66 -6.29 8.44 -2.13
CA GLY A 66 -6.73 7.17 -2.72
C GLY A 66 -8.18 7.21 -3.21
N ILE A 67 -8.76 6.02 -3.44
CA ILE A 67 -10.16 5.85 -3.86
C ILE A 67 -11.16 6.32 -2.80
N ASP A 68 -10.75 6.34 -1.53
CA ASP A 68 -11.51 6.85 -0.39
C ASP A 68 -11.50 8.38 -0.31
N GLY A 69 -10.69 9.06 -1.12
CA GLY A 69 -10.53 10.52 -1.10
C GLY A 69 -9.84 11.04 0.17
N MET A 70 -9.30 10.18 1.04
CA MET A 70 -8.74 10.60 2.31
C MET A 70 -7.40 11.31 2.12
N THR A 71 -7.28 12.55 2.60
CA THR A 71 -6.01 13.28 2.56
C THR A 71 -5.14 12.94 3.78
N THR A 72 -3.84 13.25 3.68
CA THR A 72 -2.93 13.12 4.84
C THR A 72 -3.29 14.02 6.02
N ARG A 73 -4.11 15.06 5.82
CA ARG A 73 -4.63 15.91 6.90
C ARG A 73 -5.78 15.23 7.64
N ASP A 74 -6.62 14.51 6.92
CA ASP A 74 -7.80 13.81 7.44
C ASP A 74 -7.43 12.46 8.08
N ALA A 75 -6.33 11.86 7.62
CA ALA A 75 -5.81 10.59 8.14
C ALA A 75 -5.50 10.65 9.65
N LEU A 76 -5.00 11.77 10.19
CA LEU A 76 -4.62 11.84 11.60
C LEU A 76 -5.83 11.87 12.55
N PRO A 77 -6.85 12.71 12.35
CA PRO A 77 -8.11 12.61 13.07
C PRO A 77 -8.71 11.20 13.01
N TRP A 78 -8.78 10.62 11.82
CA TRP A 78 -9.34 9.29 11.63
C TRP A 78 -8.57 8.21 12.40
N LEU A 79 -7.23 8.22 12.34
CA LEU A 79 -6.41 7.29 13.09
C LEU A 79 -6.58 7.45 14.61
N LYS A 80 -6.78 8.66 15.13
CA LYS A 80 -7.00 8.85 16.58
C LYS A 80 -8.26 8.15 17.06
N GLU A 81 -9.32 8.15 16.24
CA GLU A 81 -10.61 7.56 16.55
C GLU A 81 -10.63 6.04 16.28
N HIS A 82 -10.02 5.58 15.18
CA HIS A 82 -10.15 4.21 14.68
C HIS A 82 -8.92 3.31 14.86
N GLN A 83 -7.78 3.81 15.37
CA GLN A 83 -6.53 3.02 15.48
C GLN A 83 -6.71 1.69 16.21
N ASN A 84 -7.48 1.65 17.30
CA ASN A 84 -7.63 0.45 18.11
C ASN A 84 -8.39 -0.63 17.34
N GLU A 85 -9.46 -0.24 16.65
CA GLU A 85 -10.25 -1.13 15.81
C GLU A 85 -9.42 -1.64 14.62
N LEU A 86 -8.70 -0.73 13.95
CA LEU A 86 -7.82 -1.09 12.84
C LEU A 86 -6.76 -2.10 13.27
N ILE A 87 -6.06 -1.85 14.37
CA ILE A 87 -5.04 -2.76 14.93
C ILE A 87 -5.66 -4.11 15.28
N ALA A 88 -6.85 -4.15 15.90
CA ALA A 88 -7.53 -5.39 16.25
C ALA A 88 -7.94 -6.20 15.01
N ARG A 89 -8.45 -5.53 13.97
CA ARG A 89 -8.79 -6.17 12.68
C ARG A 89 -7.57 -6.71 11.96
N ILE A 90 -6.46 -5.97 11.97
CA ILE A 90 -5.19 -6.45 11.44
C ILE A 90 -4.71 -7.66 12.25
N ARG A 91 -4.68 -7.59 13.59
CA ARG A 91 -4.24 -8.72 14.44
C ARG A 91 -5.03 -10.00 14.21
N SER A 92 -6.34 -9.88 14.05
CA SER A 92 -7.26 -10.99 13.80
C SER A 92 -7.32 -11.44 12.34
N GLY A 93 -6.63 -10.75 11.41
CA GLY A 93 -6.64 -11.08 9.98
C GLY A 93 -7.91 -10.69 9.21
N HIS A 94 -8.76 -9.83 9.78
CA HIS A 94 -10.03 -9.35 9.18
C HIS A 94 -9.93 -7.94 8.56
N TYR A 95 -8.72 -7.42 8.42
CA TYR A 95 -8.47 -6.18 7.68
C TYR A 95 -8.57 -6.45 6.17
N THR A 96 -9.23 -5.57 5.42
CA THR A 96 -9.28 -5.66 3.95
C THR A 96 -8.76 -4.34 3.40
N PRO A 97 -7.56 -4.33 2.78
CA PRO A 97 -7.00 -3.15 2.15
C PRO A 97 -7.69 -2.79 0.83
#